data_AF-A0A7K7JPW8-F1
#
_entry.id   AF-A0A7K7JPW8-F1
#
_cell.length_a   1.000
_cell.length_b   1.000
_cell.length_c   1.000
_cell.angle_alpha   90.00
_cell.angle_beta   90.00
_cell.angle_gamma   90.00
#
_symmetry.space_group_name_H-M   'P 1'
#
loop_
_entity.id
_entity.type
_entity.pdbx_description
1 polymer ?
#
loop_
_entity_poly.entity_id
_entity_poly.type
_entity_poly.pdbx_seq_one_letter_code
_entity_poly.pdbx_strand_id
1 'polypeptide(L)'
;PRVGGRRMAKAVRDFLVAQKVQAPVELFSDWLNVGHVDEFLSFVPAPDRKGFRLLLASPSACYQLLKEKQEEGFGEAVMFQGRAGRAMGIRGVPKPTINEILADEELRKFNDYAQSCISWNRDILKRSLGLAEPDILDIPQLFQSNANSDAEAFFPDMVNMLVLGRHLGIPKPFGPVVGGRCCLEQRVRELLEPLGLSCTFIDDFFSYHVLLGEVHCGTNVRRKPFAFKW
;
A
#
# COMPACT_ATOMS: atom_id res chain seq x y z
N PRO A 1 15.08 12.14 -3.50
CA PRO A 1 15.43 12.54 -2.11
C PRO A 1 15.41 14.07 -1.95
N ARG A 2 14.70 14.59 -0.94
CA ARG A 2 14.65 16.03 -0.63
C ARG A 2 15.93 16.45 0.13
N VAL A 3 16.47 17.64 -0.13
CA VAL A 3 17.58 18.21 0.67
C VAL A 3 17.03 18.55 2.06
N GLY A 4 17.66 18.04 3.11
CA GLY A 4 17.21 18.27 4.49
C GLY A 4 16.00 17.43 4.94
N GLY A 5 15.67 16.36 4.21
CA GLY A 5 14.58 15.44 4.55
C GLY A 5 14.78 14.68 5.87
N ARG A 6 13.71 14.08 6.40
CA ARG A 6 13.80 13.27 7.62
C ARG A 6 14.64 12.03 7.37
N ARG A 7 15.31 11.57 8.43
CA ARG A 7 16.10 10.34 8.38
C ARG A 7 16.09 9.66 9.73
N MET A 8 16.09 8.33 9.72
CA MET A 8 16.25 7.53 10.93
C MET A 8 17.51 7.97 11.70
N ALA A 9 17.38 8.06 13.04
CA ALA A 9 18.44 8.49 13.93
C ALA A 9 19.75 7.72 13.67
N LYS A 10 20.88 8.43 13.66
CA LYS A 10 22.19 7.85 13.32
C LYS A 10 22.53 6.64 14.19
N ALA A 11 22.27 6.71 15.49
CA ALA A 11 22.56 5.63 16.42
C ALA A 11 21.86 4.31 16.04
N VAL A 12 20.61 4.38 15.56
CA VAL A 12 19.86 3.19 15.11
C VAL A 12 20.44 2.65 13.80
N ARG A 13 20.77 3.52 12.84
CA ARG A 13 21.40 3.12 11.58
C ARG A 13 22.76 2.46 11.82
N ASP A 14 23.60 3.05 12.67
CA ASP A 14 24.89 2.50 13.04
C ASP A 14 24.74 1.12 13.71
N PHE A 15 23.77 0.99 14.62
CA PHE A 15 23.46 -0.28 15.27
C PHE A 15 23.06 -1.36 14.26
N LEU A 16 22.16 -1.07 13.30
CA LEU A 16 21.74 -2.02 12.28
C LEU A 16 22.91 -2.46 11.38
N VAL A 17 23.74 -1.50 10.94
CA VAL A 17 24.94 -1.80 10.14
C VAL A 17 25.93 -2.66 10.92
N ALA A 18 26.09 -2.40 12.23
CA ALA A 18 26.99 -3.17 13.09
C ALA A 18 26.61 -4.64 13.23
N GLN A 19 25.36 -5.04 12.93
CA GLN A 19 24.93 -6.44 12.97
C GLN A 19 25.51 -7.27 11.81
N LYS A 20 25.91 -6.65 10.69
CA LYS A 20 26.56 -7.23 9.49
C LYS A 20 25.73 -8.25 8.69
N VAL A 21 25.01 -9.14 9.34
CA VAL A 21 24.39 -10.35 8.76
C VAL A 21 23.11 -10.07 7.96
N GLN A 22 22.60 -8.83 8.02
CA GLN A 22 21.48 -8.33 7.23
C GLN A 22 21.81 -6.92 6.73
N ALA A 23 22.76 -6.82 5.78
CA ALA A 23 23.27 -5.56 5.24
C ALA A 23 22.11 -4.57 4.89
N PRO A 24 21.93 -3.48 5.66
CA PRO A 24 20.75 -2.61 5.49
C PRO A 24 20.74 -1.88 4.15
N VAL A 25 19.55 -1.71 3.57
CA VAL A 25 19.31 -0.91 2.36
C VAL A 25 18.44 0.29 2.74
N GLU A 26 18.88 1.49 2.39
CA GLU A 26 18.12 2.72 2.65
C GLU A 26 17.14 2.98 1.51
N LEU A 27 15.87 3.18 1.86
CA LEU A 27 14.78 3.48 0.93
C LEU A 27 14.31 4.92 1.11
N PHE A 28 13.60 5.43 0.12
CA PHE A 28 13.03 6.78 0.12
C PHE A 28 11.57 6.74 0.57
N SER A 29 11.33 6.96 1.87
CA SER A 29 9.99 7.03 2.47
C SER A 29 9.56 8.43 2.88
N ASP A 30 10.48 9.41 2.90
CA ASP A 30 10.26 10.77 3.41
C ASP A 30 9.21 11.59 2.60
N TRP A 31 8.69 11.04 1.50
CA TRP A 31 7.58 11.61 0.73
C TRP A 31 6.19 11.34 1.35
N LEU A 32 6.09 10.38 2.28
CA LEU A 32 4.90 10.05 3.04
C LEU A 32 4.81 10.90 4.31
N ASN A 33 3.61 11.22 4.79
CA ASN A 33 3.42 12.00 6.00
C ASN A 33 4.01 11.27 7.22
N VAL A 34 3.67 9.99 7.42
CA VAL A 34 4.25 9.18 8.51
C VAL A 34 5.70 8.83 8.19
N GLY A 35 5.99 8.44 6.95
CA GLY A 35 7.36 8.30 6.46
C GLY A 35 7.95 6.91 6.66
N HIS A 36 7.11 5.87 6.70
CA HIS A 36 7.50 4.49 6.88
C HIS A 36 7.49 3.71 5.56
N VAL A 37 8.24 2.61 5.51
CA VAL A 37 8.35 1.78 4.30
C VAL A 37 7.18 0.83 4.12
N ASP A 38 6.51 0.43 5.21
CA ASP A 38 5.35 -0.45 5.21
C ASP A 38 4.08 0.21 4.64
N GLU A 39 4.10 1.52 4.40
CA GLU A 39 3.06 2.28 3.69
C GLU A 39 3.16 2.18 2.16
N PHE A 40 4.20 1.50 1.63
CA PHE A 40 4.31 1.32 0.18
C PHE A 40 4.90 -0.02 -0.25
N LEU A 41 5.40 -0.85 0.69
CA LEU A 41 5.88 -2.19 0.36
C LEU A 41 5.53 -3.23 1.41
N SER A 42 5.41 -4.48 0.96
CA SER A 42 5.29 -5.66 1.82
C SER A 42 5.84 -6.90 1.10
N PHE A 43 6.02 -8.01 1.81
CA PHE A 43 6.45 -9.28 1.24
C PHE A 43 5.48 -10.39 1.63
N VAL A 44 5.10 -11.21 0.64
CA VAL A 44 4.25 -12.39 0.83
C VAL A 44 4.95 -13.65 0.30
N PRO A 45 4.69 -14.83 0.89
CA PRO A 45 5.24 -16.07 0.37
C PRO A 45 4.60 -16.42 -0.98
N ALA A 46 5.35 -17.09 -1.83
CA ALA A 46 4.88 -17.61 -3.11
C ALA A 46 5.42 -19.03 -3.33
N PRO A 47 4.66 -19.92 -4.00
CA PRO A 47 5.07 -21.32 -4.21
C PRO A 47 6.17 -21.46 -5.27
N ASP A 48 6.46 -20.40 -6.02
CA ASP A 48 7.35 -20.37 -7.18
C ASP A 48 8.46 -19.33 -7.03
N ARG A 49 9.28 -19.19 -8.08
CA ARG A 49 10.33 -18.17 -8.20
C ARG A 49 11.30 -18.22 -7.00
N LYS A 50 11.46 -17.11 -6.30
CA LYS A 50 12.34 -16.97 -5.13
C LYS A 50 11.64 -17.31 -3.81
N GLY A 51 10.44 -17.90 -3.87
CA GLY A 51 9.62 -18.24 -2.69
C GLY A 51 8.83 -17.06 -2.11
N PHE A 52 8.83 -15.90 -2.78
CA PHE A 52 8.10 -14.70 -2.35
C PHE A 52 7.67 -13.82 -3.53
N ARG A 53 6.81 -12.84 -3.24
CA ARG A 53 6.58 -11.63 -4.05
C ARG A 53 6.82 -10.39 -3.20
N LEU A 54 7.43 -9.37 -3.79
CA LEU A 54 7.41 -8.01 -3.30
C LEU A 54 6.08 -7.39 -3.73
N LEU A 55 5.31 -6.88 -2.78
CA LEU A 55 4.13 -6.08 -3.05
C LEU A 55 4.51 -4.60 -2.99
N LEU A 56 4.09 -3.81 -3.97
CA LEU A 56 4.23 -2.35 -3.95
C LEU A 56 2.85 -1.69 -4.09
N ALA A 57 2.58 -0.65 -3.31
CA ALA A 57 1.46 0.24 -3.59
C ALA A 57 1.62 0.84 -4.99
N SER A 58 0.54 1.00 -5.75
CA SER A 58 0.59 1.47 -7.14
C SER A 58 -0.60 2.34 -7.51
N PRO A 59 -0.40 3.67 -7.59
CA PRO A 59 -1.37 4.58 -8.18
C PRO A 59 -1.67 4.28 -9.64
N SER A 60 -0.66 3.91 -10.44
CA SER A 60 -0.89 3.57 -11.86
C SER A 60 -1.83 2.38 -12.02
N ALA A 61 -1.65 1.32 -11.23
CA ALA A 61 -2.55 0.16 -11.23
C ALA A 61 -3.97 0.52 -10.77
N CYS A 62 -4.11 1.45 -9.82
CA CYS A 62 -5.42 1.93 -9.38
C CYS A 62 -6.12 2.75 -10.46
N TYR A 63 -5.44 3.73 -11.08
CA TYR A 63 -6.03 4.50 -12.17
C TYR A 63 -6.41 3.62 -13.37
N GLN A 64 -5.60 2.61 -13.68
CA GLN A 64 -5.93 1.64 -14.72
C GLN A 64 -7.21 0.87 -14.36
N LEU A 65 -7.31 0.31 -13.15
CA LEU A 65 -8.51 -0.40 -12.71
C LEU A 65 -9.75 0.49 -12.73
N LEU A 66 -9.67 1.72 -12.23
CA LEU A 66 -10.82 2.64 -12.22
C LEU A 66 -11.26 3.00 -13.65
N LYS A 67 -10.30 3.19 -14.57
CA LYS A 67 -10.60 3.44 -15.99
C LYS A 67 -11.27 2.23 -16.65
N GLU A 68 -10.78 1.01 -16.41
CA GLU A 68 -11.42 -0.23 -16.88
C GLU A 68 -12.87 -0.29 -16.40
N LYS A 69 -13.14 0.04 -15.12
CA LYS A 69 -14.51 0.05 -14.57
C LYS A 69 -15.38 1.18 -15.11
N GLN A 70 -14.82 2.34 -15.42
CA GLN A 70 -15.53 3.40 -16.14
C GLN A 70 -15.96 2.92 -17.53
N GLU A 71 -15.06 2.29 -18.29
CA GLU A 71 -15.31 1.78 -19.64
C GLU A 71 -16.34 0.63 -19.64
N GLU A 72 -16.40 -0.17 -18.57
CA GLU A 72 -17.44 -1.18 -18.33
C GLU A 72 -18.82 -0.58 -17.95
N GLY A 73 -18.94 0.74 -17.83
CA GLY A 73 -20.19 1.44 -17.52
C GLY A 73 -20.44 1.69 -16.03
N PHE A 74 -19.45 1.48 -15.16
CA PHE A 74 -19.55 1.66 -13.71
C PHE A 74 -19.00 3.01 -13.22
N GLY A 75 -18.91 4.03 -14.09
CA GLY A 75 -18.38 5.35 -13.74
C GLY A 75 -19.04 6.04 -12.53
N GLU A 76 -20.33 5.74 -12.28
CA GLU A 76 -21.10 6.28 -11.14
C GLU A 76 -20.93 5.47 -9.83
N ALA A 77 -20.17 4.38 -9.85
CA ALA A 77 -19.91 3.61 -8.63
C ALA A 77 -19.07 4.44 -7.65
N VAL A 78 -19.48 4.46 -6.37
CA VAL A 78 -18.91 5.35 -5.34
C VAL A 78 -17.90 4.64 -4.45
N MET A 79 -16.85 5.35 -4.05
CA MET A 79 -15.99 4.97 -2.93
C MET A 79 -16.75 5.07 -1.59
N PHE A 80 -16.27 4.35 -0.58
CA PHE A 80 -16.71 4.45 0.81
C PHE A 80 -18.21 4.18 1.03
N GLN A 81 -18.79 3.32 0.19
CA GLN A 81 -20.19 2.91 0.34
C GLN A 81 -20.41 2.27 1.73
N GLY A 82 -21.52 2.64 2.38
CA GLY A 82 -21.84 2.17 3.73
C GLY A 82 -20.99 2.76 4.85
N ARG A 83 -20.01 3.62 4.55
CA ARG A 83 -19.32 4.42 5.56
C ARG A 83 -20.14 5.67 5.85
N ALA A 84 -20.68 5.73 7.06
CA ALA A 84 -21.35 6.90 7.61
C ALA A 84 -20.91 7.01 9.06
N GLY A 85 -20.26 8.11 9.42
CA GLY A 85 -19.74 8.28 10.76
C GLY A 85 -19.11 9.65 10.96
N ARG A 86 -19.12 10.10 12.21
CA ARG A 86 -18.26 11.18 12.68
C ARG A 86 -17.02 10.51 13.27
N ALA A 87 -15.94 10.43 12.51
CA ALA A 87 -14.62 10.26 13.13
C ALA A 87 -14.03 11.64 13.35
N MET A 88 -13.59 11.91 14.58
CA MET A 88 -12.81 13.11 14.95
C MET A 88 -13.38 14.44 14.43
N GLY A 89 -14.71 14.62 14.46
CA GLY A 89 -15.37 15.87 14.06
C GLY A 89 -15.56 16.06 12.54
N ILE A 90 -15.16 15.11 11.71
CA ILE A 90 -15.39 15.15 10.25
C ILE A 90 -16.87 14.91 9.97
N ARG A 91 -17.54 15.88 9.34
CA ARG A 91 -18.91 15.73 8.84
C ARG A 91 -18.88 14.93 7.54
N GLY A 92 -19.14 13.63 7.65
CA GLY A 92 -19.36 12.75 6.51
C GLY A 92 -18.05 12.28 5.86
N VAL A 93 -18.01 11.00 5.47
CA VAL A 93 -16.95 10.47 4.60
C VAL A 93 -17.35 10.85 3.18
N PRO A 94 -16.54 11.63 2.43
CA PRO A 94 -16.81 11.89 1.01
C PRO A 94 -16.96 10.57 0.25
N LYS A 95 -17.86 10.52 -0.73
CA LYS A 95 -18.14 9.30 -1.51
C LYS A 95 -17.97 9.58 -3.01
N PRO A 96 -16.75 9.93 -3.44
CA PRO A 96 -16.54 10.27 -4.83
C PRO A 96 -16.82 9.07 -5.73
N THR A 97 -17.41 9.33 -6.89
CA THR A 97 -17.60 8.33 -7.95
C THR A 97 -16.28 8.04 -8.66
N ILE A 98 -16.23 6.95 -9.42
CA ILE A 98 -15.12 6.66 -10.34
C ILE A 98 -14.91 7.84 -11.32
N ASN A 99 -15.98 8.40 -11.87
CA ASN A 99 -15.93 9.54 -12.78
C ASN A 99 -15.29 10.76 -12.12
N GLU A 100 -15.68 11.08 -10.88
CA GLU A 100 -15.10 12.20 -10.13
C GLU A 100 -13.61 11.99 -9.83
N ILE A 101 -13.20 10.78 -9.42
CA ILE A 101 -11.78 10.46 -9.17
C ILE A 101 -10.94 10.57 -10.45
N LEU A 102 -11.46 10.09 -11.57
CA LEU A 102 -10.73 10.12 -12.85
C LEU A 102 -10.66 11.53 -13.45
N ALA A 103 -11.61 12.40 -13.11
CA ALA A 103 -11.65 13.80 -13.55
C ALA A 103 -10.85 14.75 -12.65
N ASP A 104 -10.44 14.32 -11.44
CA ASP A 104 -9.65 15.13 -10.52
C ASP A 104 -8.18 15.22 -10.96
N GLU A 105 -7.84 16.32 -11.65
CA GLU A 105 -6.49 16.58 -12.18
C GLU A 105 -5.44 16.78 -11.08
N GLU A 106 -5.82 17.35 -9.93
CA GLU A 106 -4.88 17.58 -8.83
C GLU A 106 -4.56 16.27 -8.11
N LEU A 107 -5.58 15.43 -7.87
CA LEU A 107 -5.37 14.08 -7.35
C LEU A 107 -4.51 13.25 -8.32
N ARG A 108 -4.76 13.34 -9.63
CA ARG A 108 -3.97 12.68 -10.67
C ARG A 108 -2.50 13.10 -10.61
N LYS A 109 -2.25 14.41 -10.63
CA LYS A 109 -0.89 14.97 -10.59
C LYS A 109 -0.14 14.58 -9.33
N PHE A 110 -0.82 14.56 -8.18
CA PHE A 110 -0.23 14.11 -6.93
C PHE A 110 0.13 12.62 -6.96
N ASN A 111 -0.74 11.79 -7.52
CA ASN A 111 -0.50 10.36 -7.64
C ASN A 111 0.58 10.02 -8.68
N ASP A 112 0.78 10.83 -9.72
CA ASP A 112 1.92 10.70 -10.63
C ASP A 112 3.25 10.96 -9.90
N TYR A 113 3.27 11.93 -8.97
CA TYR A 113 4.40 12.14 -8.06
C TYR A 113 4.62 10.97 -7.10
N ALA A 114 3.57 10.49 -6.43
CA ALA A 114 3.65 9.33 -5.54
C ALA A 114 4.15 8.09 -6.28
N GLN A 115 3.64 7.82 -7.48
CA GLN A 115 4.10 6.73 -8.34
C GLN A 115 5.58 6.88 -8.70
N SER A 116 6.07 8.09 -8.97
CA SER A 116 7.49 8.34 -9.23
C SER A 116 8.36 8.03 -7.99
N CYS A 117 7.89 8.35 -6.79
CA CYS A 117 8.57 8.01 -5.53
C CYS A 117 8.62 6.49 -5.31
N ILE A 118 7.53 5.78 -5.60
CA ILE A 118 7.47 4.32 -5.50
C ILE A 118 8.38 3.68 -6.57
N SER A 119 8.36 4.16 -7.80
CA SER A 119 9.22 3.68 -8.89
C SER A 119 10.71 3.84 -8.57
N TRP A 120 11.10 4.95 -7.93
CA TRP A 120 12.46 5.12 -7.42
C TRP A 120 12.87 4.02 -6.44
N ASN A 121 11.97 3.65 -5.52
CA ASN A 121 12.20 2.55 -4.58
C ASN A 121 12.18 1.18 -5.27
N ARG A 122 11.30 0.95 -6.25
CA ARG A 122 11.27 -0.26 -7.09
C ARG A 122 12.65 -0.51 -7.68
N ASP A 123 13.29 0.53 -8.22
CA ASP A 123 14.63 0.45 -8.81
C ASP A 123 15.72 0.15 -7.77
N ILE A 124 15.65 0.74 -6.57
CA ILE A 124 16.57 0.40 -5.47
C ILE A 124 16.40 -1.07 -5.09
N LEU A 125 15.17 -1.52 -4.84
CA LEU A 125 14.85 -2.88 -4.42
C LEU A 125 15.29 -3.91 -5.47
N LYS A 126 15.05 -3.63 -6.76
CA LYS A 126 15.52 -4.49 -7.86
C LYS A 126 17.04 -4.63 -7.86
N ARG A 127 17.79 -3.54 -7.74
CA ARG A 127 19.26 -3.58 -7.72
C ARG A 127 19.80 -4.25 -6.45
N SER A 128 19.29 -3.86 -5.28
CA SER A 128 19.83 -4.30 -3.99
C SER A 128 19.43 -5.72 -3.60
N LEU A 129 18.27 -6.19 -4.05
CA LEU A 129 17.74 -7.54 -3.75
C LEU A 129 17.76 -8.48 -4.97
N GLY A 130 18.29 -8.01 -6.11
CA GLY A 130 18.36 -8.77 -7.35
C GLY A 130 17.00 -9.16 -7.92
N LEU A 131 15.95 -8.35 -7.72
CA LEU A 131 14.58 -8.64 -8.16
C LEU A 131 14.38 -8.37 -9.66
N ALA A 132 13.56 -9.20 -10.29
CA ALA A 132 13.03 -8.96 -11.63
C ALA A 132 11.55 -8.57 -11.54
N GLU A 133 10.98 -8.00 -12.62
CA GLU A 133 9.57 -7.60 -12.67
C GLU A 133 8.59 -8.71 -12.25
N PRO A 134 8.77 -10.00 -12.63
CA PRO A 134 7.85 -11.05 -12.19
C PRO A 134 7.93 -11.39 -10.69
N ASP A 135 8.91 -10.84 -9.96
CA ASP A 135 9.02 -10.99 -8.51
C ASP A 135 8.20 -9.90 -7.77
N ILE A 136 7.60 -8.95 -8.49
CA ILE A 136 6.91 -7.77 -7.96
C ILE A 136 5.44 -7.80 -8.39
N LEU A 137 4.53 -7.50 -7.47
CA LEU A 137 3.11 -7.30 -7.73
C LEU A 137 2.71 -5.89 -7.30
N ASP A 138 2.04 -5.20 -8.21
CA ASP A 138 1.52 -3.84 -7.99
C ASP A 138 0.11 -3.92 -7.40
N ILE A 139 -0.05 -3.41 -6.18
CA ILE A 139 -1.30 -3.36 -5.44
C ILE A 139 -1.99 -2.01 -5.72
N PRO A 140 -3.22 -1.98 -6.27
CA PRO A 140 -3.93 -0.74 -6.56
C PRO A 140 -4.09 0.12 -5.30
N GLN A 141 -3.46 1.30 -5.27
CA GLN A 141 -3.47 2.19 -4.12
C GLN A 141 -3.44 3.64 -4.58
N LEU A 142 -4.28 4.52 -4.00
CA LEU A 142 -4.21 5.96 -4.21
C LEU A 142 -3.71 6.68 -2.95
N PHE A 143 -3.09 7.83 -3.17
CA PHE A 143 -2.64 8.75 -2.15
C PHE A 143 -3.25 10.13 -2.35
N GLN A 144 -3.33 10.91 -1.28
CA GLN A 144 -3.71 12.31 -1.28
C GLN A 144 -2.67 13.16 -0.56
N SER A 145 -2.59 14.43 -0.93
CA SER A 145 -1.69 15.39 -0.28
C SER A 145 -2.32 15.90 1.01
N ASN A 146 -1.53 15.96 2.08
CA ASN A 146 -1.88 16.76 3.24
C ASN A 146 -1.49 18.24 3.03
N ALA A 147 -1.71 19.08 4.05
CA ALA A 147 -1.42 20.53 4.00
C ALA A 147 0.08 20.86 3.79
N ASN A 148 0.98 19.91 4.06
CA ASN A 148 2.44 20.08 3.93
C ASN A 148 2.99 19.49 2.62
N SER A 149 2.14 19.06 1.69
CA SER A 149 2.55 18.35 0.47
C SER A 149 3.21 16.99 0.71
N ASP A 150 2.87 16.33 1.82
CA ASP A 150 3.26 14.95 2.11
C ASP A 150 2.09 14.00 1.82
N ALA A 151 2.40 12.76 1.47
CA ALA A 151 1.40 11.77 1.06
C ALA A 151 0.75 11.04 2.23
N GLU A 152 -0.58 10.90 2.16
CA GLU A 152 -1.41 10.05 3.01
C GLU A 152 -2.21 9.10 2.12
N ALA A 153 -2.61 7.94 2.64
CA ALA A 153 -3.45 7.00 1.90
C ALA A 153 -4.84 7.60 1.62
N PHE A 154 -5.29 7.59 0.36
CA PHE A 154 -6.61 8.11 -0.03
C PHE A 154 -7.76 7.20 0.43
N PHE A 155 -7.51 5.89 0.45
CA PHE A 155 -8.33 4.85 1.06
C PHE A 155 -7.42 3.87 1.81
N PRO A 156 -7.94 3.00 2.71
CA PRO A 156 -7.12 2.11 3.53
C PRO A 156 -6.02 1.39 2.75
N ASP A 157 -4.76 1.59 3.16
CA ASP A 157 -3.59 1.17 2.40
C ASP A 157 -3.41 -0.35 2.40
N MET A 158 -3.78 -0.99 1.29
CA MET A 158 -3.84 -2.45 1.21
C MET A 158 -2.48 -3.12 1.31
N VAL A 159 -1.36 -2.43 1.05
CA VAL A 159 -0.02 -3.04 1.21
C VAL A 159 0.40 -3.13 2.69
N ASN A 160 -0.18 -2.30 3.56
CA ASN A 160 0.03 -2.28 5.01
C ASN A 160 -0.72 -3.43 5.72
N MET A 161 -0.53 -4.65 5.21
CA MET A 161 -1.24 -5.86 5.62
C MET A 161 -0.50 -6.70 6.67
N LEU A 162 -1.25 -7.47 7.46
CA LEU A 162 -0.72 -8.50 8.33
C LEU A 162 -0.49 -9.82 7.57
N VAL A 163 0.77 -10.28 7.52
CA VAL A 163 1.14 -11.53 6.82
C VAL A 163 1.41 -12.67 7.81
N LEU A 164 0.48 -13.63 7.89
CA LEU A 164 0.55 -14.86 8.71
C LEU A 164 0.69 -16.12 7.83
N GLY A 165 1.85 -16.26 7.20
CA GLY A 165 2.09 -17.34 6.24
C GLY A 165 1.21 -17.14 5.02
N ARG A 166 0.23 -18.03 4.80
CA ARG A 166 -0.72 -17.94 3.69
C ARG A 166 -1.95 -17.08 4.00
N HIS A 167 -2.16 -16.68 5.25
CA HIS A 167 -3.31 -15.87 5.64
C HIS A 167 -2.92 -14.40 5.69
N LEU A 168 -3.63 -13.56 4.94
CA LEU A 168 -3.39 -12.12 4.84
C LEU A 168 -4.53 -11.36 5.50
N GLY A 169 -4.21 -10.50 6.47
CA GLY A 169 -5.12 -9.50 7.03
C GLY A 169 -4.90 -8.17 6.32
N ILE A 170 -5.67 -7.92 5.28
CA ILE A 170 -5.53 -6.77 4.38
C ILE A 170 -6.48 -5.67 4.83
N PRO A 171 -6.06 -4.40 4.94
CA PRO A 171 -6.96 -3.27 5.20
C PRO A 171 -8.10 -3.25 4.17
N LYS A 172 -9.34 -3.06 4.63
CA LYS A 172 -10.51 -3.09 3.75
C LYS A 172 -10.60 -1.76 3.00
N PRO A 173 -10.46 -1.72 1.66
CA PRO A 173 -10.30 -0.46 0.93
C PRO A 173 -11.60 0.34 0.78
N PHE A 174 -12.76 -0.28 0.98
CA PHE A 174 -14.09 0.31 0.71
C PHE A 174 -14.21 0.93 -0.68
N GLY A 175 -13.59 0.30 -1.69
CA GLY A 175 -13.66 0.73 -3.07
C GLY A 175 -15.04 0.61 -3.72
N PRO A 176 -15.17 1.02 -4.99
CA PRO A 176 -16.44 1.04 -5.70
C PRO A 176 -17.01 -0.37 -5.84
N VAL A 177 -18.32 -0.50 -5.62
CA VAL A 177 -19.02 -1.78 -5.72
C VAL A 177 -19.48 -2.01 -7.15
N VAL A 178 -18.87 -2.99 -7.81
CA VAL A 178 -19.16 -3.42 -9.19
C VAL A 178 -19.63 -4.87 -9.14
N GLY A 179 -20.80 -5.18 -9.71
CA GLY A 179 -21.35 -6.54 -9.67
C GLY A 179 -21.58 -7.08 -8.23
N GLY A 180 -21.86 -6.19 -7.28
CA GLY A 180 -22.07 -6.54 -5.86
C GLY A 180 -20.80 -6.77 -5.06
N ARG A 181 -19.61 -6.52 -5.62
CA ARG A 181 -18.32 -6.68 -4.93
C ARG A 181 -17.44 -5.44 -5.06
N CYS A 182 -16.61 -5.18 -4.06
CA CYS A 182 -15.60 -4.13 -4.15
C CYS A 182 -14.55 -4.50 -5.21
N CYS A 183 -14.39 -3.67 -6.24
CA CYS A 183 -13.47 -3.97 -7.35
C CYS A 183 -11.99 -3.97 -6.93
N LEU A 184 -11.62 -3.17 -5.91
CA LEU A 184 -10.26 -3.18 -5.33
C LEU A 184 -9.97 -4.50 -4.61
N GLU A 185 -10.89 -4.98 -3.77
CA GLU A 185 -10.72 -6.27 -3.11
C GLU A 185 -10.66 -7.41 -4.12
N GLN A 186 -11.47 -7.35 -5.17
CA GLN A 186 -11.45 -8.34 -6.25
C GLN A 186 -10.10 -8.35 -6.97
N ARG A 187 -9.58 -7.18 -7.36
CA ARG A 187 -8.26 -7.09 -8.03
C ARG A 187 -7.14 -7.62 -7.15
N VAL A 188 -7.16 -7.35 -5.84
CA VAL A 188 -6.16 -7.90 -4.92
C VAL A 188 -6.28 -9.42 -4.79
N ARG A 189 -7.49 -9.99 -4.75
CA ARG A 189 -7.69 -11.46 -4.78
C ARG A 189 -7.14 -12.06 -6.08
N GLU A 190 -7.43 -11.47 -7.23
CA GLU A 190 -6.94 -11.92 -8.54
C GLU A 190 -5.40 -11.95 -8.62
N LEU A 191 -4.71 -11.05 -7.92
CA LEU A 191 -3.25 -11.02 -7.84
C LEU A 191 -2.66 -12.05 -6.87
N LEU A 192 -3.31 -12.27 -5.72
CA LEU A 192 -2.71 -12.98 -4.59
C LEU A 192 -3.20 -14.42 -4.41
N GLU A 193 -4.46 -14.71 -4.71
CA GLU A 193 -5.03 -16.06 -4.57
C GLU A 193 -4.36 -17.11 -5.49
N PRO A 194 -3.92 -16.78 -6.73
CA PRO A 194 -3.15 -17.71 -7.55
C PRO A 194 -1.82 -18.16 -6.92
N LEU A 195 -1.29 -17.42 -5.93
CA LEU A 195 -0.11 -17.80 -5.15
C LEU A 195 -0.45 -18.72 -3.96
N GLY A 196 -1.72 -19.13 -3.82
CA GLY A 196 -2.20 -19.92 -2.68
C GLY A 196 -2.33 -19.11 -1.39
N LEU A 197 -2.51 -17.79 -1.51
CA LEU A 197 -2.75 -16.87 -0.39
C LEU A 197 -4.26 -16.72 -0.15
N SER A 198 -4.63 -16.51 1.11
CA SER A 198 -6.01 -16.28 1.55
C SER A 198 -6.16 -14.83 2.00
N CYS A 199 -6.95 -14.06 1.26
CA CYS A 199 -7.17 -12.63 1.50
C CYS A 199 -8.38 -12.40 2.42
N THR A 200 -8.13 -11.91 3.64
CA THR A 200 -9.17 -11.43 4.57
C THR A 200 -9.10 -9.92 4.66
N PHE A 201 -10.19 -9.23 4.31
CA PHE A 201 -10.26 -7.76 4.35
C PHE A 201 -10.82 -7.30 5.70
N ILE A 202 -10.02 -6.56 6.47
CA ILE A 202 -10.31 -6.14 7.84
C ILE A 202 -10.81 -4.70 7.81
N ASP A 203 -11.97 -4.46 8.40
CA ASP A 203 -12.52 -3.11 8.58
C ASP A 203 -11.77 -2.41 9.72
N ASP A 204 -10.81 -1.58 9.36
CA ASP A 204 -10.00 -0.78 10.26
C ASP A 204 -10.21 0.73 10.09
N PHE A 205 -11.22 1.13 9.29
CA PHE A 205 -11.39 2.49 8.80
C PHE A 205 -11.41 3.54 9.93
N PHE A 206 -12.29 3.37 10.91
CA PHE A 206 -12.43 4.34 12.01
C PHE A 206 -11.48 4.09 13.18
N SER A 207 -10.88 2.92 13.26
CA SER A 207 -9.97 2.53 14.34
C SER A 207 -8.50 2.86 14.05
N TYR A 208 -8.09 2.82 12.79
CA TYR A 208 -6.70 3.00 12.37
C TYR A 208 -6.58 3.93 11.17
N HIS A 209 -7.29 3.71 10.06
CA HIS A 209 -7.08 4.47 8.80
C HIS A 209 -7.20 5.99 9.00
N VAL A 210 -8.27 6.45 9.65
CA VAL A 210 -8.47 7.89 9.96
C VAL A 210 -7.42 8.48 10.92
N LEU A 211 -6.60 7.63 11.54
CA LEU A 211 -5.47 7.99 12.40
C LEU A 211 -4.11 7.81 11.69
N LEU A 212 -4.10 7.73 10.35
CA LEU A 212 -2.92 7.64 9.50
C LEU A 212 -2.12 6.32 9.65
N GLY A 213 -2.82 5.19 9.81
CA GLY A 213 -2.19 3.86 9.78
C GLY A 213 -3.21 2.76 9.53
N GLU A 214 -2.76 1.54 9.26
CA GLU A 214 -3.65 0.41 8.96
C GLU A 214 -3.35 -0.81 9.84
N VAL A 215 -3.86 -1.99 9.45
CA VAL A 215 -3.64 -3.27 10.12
C VAL A 215 -2.17 -3.53 10.52
N HIS A 216 -1.19 -3.34 9.63
CA HIS A 216 0.23 -3.59 9.96
C HIS A 216 0.74 -2.58 11.00
N CYS A 217 0.42 -1.29 10.86
CA CYS A 217 0.74 -0.26 11.86
C CYS A 217 0.20 -0.58 13.25
N GLY A 218 -0.97 -1.24 13.34
CA GLY A 218 -1.61 -1.63 14.59
C GLY A 218 -1.14 -2.97 15.18
N THR A 219 -0.28 -3.74 14.49
CA THR A 219 0.06 -5.11 14.87
C THR A 219 1.55 -5.40 14.83
N ASN A 220 1.96 -6.56 15.37
CA ASN A 220 3.33 -7.05 15.26
C ASN A 220 3.34 -8.59 15.33
N VAL A 221 4.36 -9.25 14.77
CA VAL A 221 4.43 -10.71 14.66
C VAL A 221 5.82 -11.21 15.05
N ARG A 222 5.87 -12.11 16.04
CA ARG A 222 7.07 -12.92 16.29
C ARG A 222 7.10 -14.09 15.32
N ARG A 223 8.19 -14.22 14.56
CA ARG A 223 8.37 -15.27 13.53
C ARG A 223 9.43 -16.28 13.96
N LYS A 224 9.41 -17.47 13.34
CA LYS A 224 10.45 -18.49 13.53
C LYS A 224 11.80 -17.97 13.01
N PRO A 225 12.91 -18.12 13.77
CA PRO A 225 14.24 -17.78 13.27
C PRO A 225 14.62 -18.56 12.02
N PHE A 226 15.51 -18.01 11.20
CA PHE A 226 16.08 -18.73 10.06
C PHE A 226 16.82 -19.99 10.52
N ALA A 227 16.71 -21.06 9.73
CA ALA A 227 17.48 -22.28 9.97
C ALA A 227 18.97 -22.09 9.65
N PHE A 228 19.27 -21.23 8.66
CA PHE A 228 20.62 -20.82 8.29
C PHE A 228 21.30 -20.11 9.47
N LYS A 229 22.55 -20.49 9.77
CA LYS A 229 23.33 -19.90 10.86
C LYS A 229 24.01 -18.64 10.36
N TRP A 230 23.83 -17.55 11.10
CA TRP A 230 24.52 -16.27 10.85
C TRP A 230 26.03 -16.42 11.04
#